data_AF-A0A358GRH2-F1
#
_entry.id   AF-A0A358GRH2-F1
#
_cell.length_a   1.000
_cell.length_b   1.000
_cell.length_c   1.000
_cell.angle_alpha   90.00
_cell.angle_beta   90.00
_cell.angle_gamma   90.00
#
_symmetry.space_group_name_H-M   'P 1'
#
loop_
_entity.id
_entity.type
_entity.pdbx_description
1 polymer ?
#
loop_
_entity_poly.entity_id
_entity_poly.type
_entity_poly.pdbx_seq_one_letter_code
_entity_poly.pdbx_strand_id
1 'polypeptide(L)' 'AEHAEQYRADAVFSLGEASELEEAARRLYAALRSCDEQGATYIVAEACSREGLGAAVMNRLLKAAGHRLIQVGN' A
#
# COMPACT_ATOMS: atom_id res chain seq x y z
N ALA A 1 8.98 7.80 0.55
CA ALA A 1 9.12 9.21 0.90
C ALA A 1 8.78 9.46 2.37
N GLU A 2 7.98 8.63 3.06
CA GLU A 2 7.95 8.63 4.55
C GLU A 2 8.70 7.40 5.13
N HIS A 3 8.43 6.19 4.62
CA HIS A 3 9.12 4.96 5.05
C HIS A 3 9.86 4.21 3.93
N ALA A 4 9.72 4.63 2.68
CA ALA A 4 10.23 3.86 1.52
C ALA A 4 11.71 3.44 1.65
N GLU A 5 12.58 4.29 2.21
CA GLU A 5 14.00 3.99 2.38
C GLU A 5 14.28 2.88 3.42
N GLN A 6 13.31 2.56 4.27
CA GLN A 6 13.41 1.52 5.29
C GLN A 6 13.14 0.12 4.73
N TYR A 7 12.55 0.02 3.53
CA TYR A 7 12.19 -1.25 2.90
C TYR A 7 13.21 -1.67 1.85
N ARG A 8 13.48 -2.97 1.81
CA ARG A 8 14.30 -3.61 0.77
C ARG A 8 13.44 -4.62 0.01
N ALA A 9 13.25 -4.34 -1.27
CA ALA A 9 12.54 -5.20 -2.22
C ALA A 9 13.06 -4.89 -3.64
N ASP A 10 12.68 -5.72 -4.62
CA ASP A 10 13.04 -5.50 -6.03
C ASP A 10 12.46 -4.18 -6.58
N ALA A 11 11.30 -3.77 -6.06
CA ALA A 11 10.70 -2.47 -6.32
C ALA A 11 10.07 -1.91 -5.04
N VAL A 12 10.26 -0.61 -4.79
CA VAL A 12 9.67 0.11 -3.66
C VAL A 12 8.93 1.33 -4.17
N PHE A 13 7.66 1.46 -3.80
CA PHE A 13 6.79 2.57 -4.22
C PHE A 13 6.36 3.39 -3.02
N SER A 14 6.48 4.71 -3.13
CA SER A 14 5.98 5.63 -2.11
C SER A 14 4.54 6.04 -2.41
N LEU A 15 3.64 5.81 -1.46
CA LEU A 15 2.26 6.28 -1.57
C LEU A 15 2.10 7.77 -1.21
N GLY A 16 3.16 8.42 -0.69
CA GLY A 16 3.12 9.82 -0.27
C GLY A 16 3.20 9.91 1.24
N GLU A 17 2.76 11.04 1.77
CA GLU A 17 2.62 11.29 3.21
C GLU A 17 1.32 10.67 3.73
N ALA A 18 1.32 10.15 4.95
CA ALA A 18 0.11 9.60 5.57
C ALA A 18 -1.04 10.61 5.72
N SER A 19 -0.74 11.91 5.74
CA SER A 19 -1.73 12.99 5.82
C SER A 19 -2.50 13.23 4.51
N GLU A 20 -1.97 12.80 3.36
CA GLU A 20 -2.51 13.08 2.03
C GLU A 20 -3.23 11.85 1.43
N LEU A 21 -4.36 11.47 2.04
CA LEU A 21 -5.04 10.21 1.75
C LEU A 21 -5.54 10.07 0.29
N GLU A 22 -5.95 11.16 -0.37
CA GLU A 22 -6.38 11.12 -1.77
C GLU A 22 -5.23 10.79 -2.72
N GLU A 23 -4.07 11.40 -2.47
CA GLU A 23 -2.86 11.14 -3.23
C GLU A 23 -2.39 9.71 -3.00
N ALA A 24 -2.42 9.24 -1.75
CA ALA A 24 -2.09 7.87 -1.38
C ALA A 24 -2.98 6.84 -2.08
N ALA A 25 -4.30 7.09 -2.14
CA ALA A 25 -5.23 6.23 -2.85
C ALA A 25 -4.88 6.11 -4.35
N ARG A 26 -4.60 7.24 -5.00
CA ARG A 26 -4.29 7.29 -6.43
C ARG A 26 -2.96 6.62 -6.75
N ARG A 27 -1.93 6.86 -5.93
CA ARG A 27 -0.61 6.23 -6.06
C ARG A 27 -0.64 4.74 -5.78
N LEU A 28 -1.49 4.28 -4.86
CA LEU A 28 -1.64 2.86 -4.58
C LEU A 28 -2.06 2.08 -5.83
N TYR A 29 -3.06 2.56 -6.56
CA TYR A 29 -3.50 1.87 -7.78
C TYR A 29 -2.41 1.85 -8.86
N ALA A 30 -1.64 2.93 -8.99
CA ALA A 30 -0.51 2.97 -9.91
C ALA A 30 0.58 1.96 -9.50
N ALA A 31 0.94 1.93 -8.22
CA ALA A 31 1.93 0.99 -7.68
C ALA A 31 1.52 -0.47 -7.89
N LEU A 32 0.27 -0.83 -7.60
CA LEU A 32 -0.23 -2.19 -7.82
C LEU A 32 -0.13 -2.62 -9.30
N ARG A 33 -0.49 -1.74 -10.24
CA ARG A 33 -0.34 -2.02 -11.67
C ARG A 33 1.13 -2.17 -12.07
N SER A 34 2.00 -1.32 -11.55
CA SER A 34 3.44 -1.43 -11.80
C SER A 34 4.04 -2.73 -11.24
N CYS A 35 3.51 -3.26 -10.14
CA CYS A 35 3.87 -4.58 -9.63
C CYS A 35 3.41 -5.69 -10.59
N ASP A 36 2.18 -5.61 -11.10
CA ASP A 36 1.65 -6.58 -12.08
C ASP A 36 2.49 -6.57 -13.37
N GLU A 37 2.83 -5.38 -13.89
CA GLU A 37 3.66 -5.19 -15.08
C GLU A 37 5.08 -5.73 -14.92
N GLN A 38 5.63 -5.64 -13.70
CA GLN A 38 6.94 -6.18 -13.34
C GLN A 38 6.91 -7.67 -13.01
N GLY A 39 5.73 -8.31 -13.03
CA GLY A 39 5.57 -9.72 -12.70
C GLY A 39 5.89 -10.03 -11.23
N ALA A 40 5.62 -9.08 -10.33
CA ALA A 40 5.85 -9.27 -8.90
C ALA A 40 5.06 -10.49 -8.39
N THR A 41 5.75 -11.41 -7.72
CA THR A 41 5.14 -12.63 -7.17
C THR A 41 4.63 -12.43 -5.75
N TYR A 42 5.07 -11.37 -5.07
CA TYR A 42 4.70 -11.01 -3.72
C TYR A 42 4.73 -9.49 -3.54
N ILE A 43 3.70 -8.94 -2.90
CA ILE A 43 3.57 -7.50 -2.65
C ILE A 43 3.26 -7.31 -1.16
N VAL A 44 3.97 -6.39 -0.53
CA VAL A 44 3.67 -5.91 0.83
C VAL A 44 3.28 -4.44 0.73
N ALA A 45 2.21 -4.07 1.43
CA ALA A 45 1.76 -2.69 1.54
C ALA A 45 1.48 -2.39 3.01
N GLU A 46 1.87 -1.20 3.46
CA GLU A 46 1.53 -0.70 4.78
C GLU A 46 0.01 -0.47 4.89
N ALA A 47 -0.54 -0.72 6.08
CA ALA A 47 -1.94 -0.44 6.36
C ALA A 47 -2.17 1.08 6.44
N CYS A 48 -3.23 1.56 5.80
CA CYS A 48 -3.65 2.96 5.90
C CYS A 48 -4.60 3.17 7.09
N SER A 49 -4.88 4.44 7.42
CA SER A 49 -5.93 4.81 8.38
C SER A 49 -7.24 4.08 8.08
N ARG A 50 -7.96 3.65 9.13
CA ARG A 50 -9.29 3.03 9.01
C ARG A 50 -10.44 4.04 9.09
N GLU A 51 -10.12 5.33 9.01
CA GLU A 51 -11.09 6.42 9.08
C GLU A 51 -11.22 7.13 7.73
N GLY A 52 -12.40 7.72 7.47
CA GLY A 52 -12.67 8.51 6.27
C GLY A 52 -12.27 7.82 4.98
N LEU A 53 -11.51 8.52 4.14
CA LEU A 53 -11.01 7.99 2.87
C LEU A 53 -10.03 6.81 3.04
N GLY A 54 -9.26 6.79 4.13
CA GLY A 54 -8.34 5.70 4.43
C GLY A 54 -9.06 4.36 4.54
N ALA A 55 -10.26 4.34 5.11
CA ALA A 55 -11.09 3.14 5.19
C ALA A 55 -11.43 2.56 3.81
N ALA A 56 -11.71 3.43 2.83
CA ALA A 56 -12.00 3.03 1.46
C ALA A 56 -10.76 2.45 0.75
N VAL A 57 -9.60 3.07 0.96
CA VAL A 57 -8.30 2.58 0.47
C VAL A 57 -7.97 1.23 1.08
N MET A 58 -8.11 1.10 2.41
CA MET A 58 -7.88 -0.14 3.14
C MET A 58 -8.81 -1.26 2.69
N ASN A 59 -10.08 -0.96 2.39
CA ASN A 59 -10.99 -1.95 1.83
C ASN A 59 -10.48 -2.52 0.50
N ARG A 60 -9.88 -1.67 -0.34
CA ARG A 60 -9.31 -2.10 -1.61
C ARG A 60 -8.02 -2.91 -1.42
N LEU A 61 -7.14 -2.46 -0.53
CA LEU A 61 -5.93 -3.19 -0.15
C LEU A 61 -6.26 -4.60 0.34
N LEU A 62 -7.21 -4.73 1.27
CA LEU A 62 -7.63 -6.02 1.79
C LEU A 62 -8.18 -6.92 0.68
N LYS A 63 -8.98 -6.38 -0.25
CA LYS A 63 -9.47 -7.16 -1.40
C LYS A 63 -8.33 -7.65 -2.28
N ALA A 64 -7.36 -6.78 -2.62
CA ALA A 64 -6.18 -7.16 -3.41
C ALA A 64 -5.32 -8.21 -2.68
N ALA A 65 -5.20 -8.10 -1.36
CA ALA A 65 -4.44 -9.05 -0.53
C ALA A 65 -5.17 -10.37 -0.25
N GLY A 66 -6.38 -10.59 -0.80
CA GLY A 66 -7.19 -11.77 -0.47
C GLY A 66 -7.57 -11.82 1.01
N HIS A 67 -7.83 -10.66 1.61
CA HIS A 67 -8.11 -10.45 3.03
C HIS A 67 -6.98 -10.88 3.99
N ARG A 68 -5.75 -11.02 3.50
CA ARG A 68 -4.59 -11.26 4.36
C ARG A 68 -4.08 -9.94 4.95
N LEU A 69 -4.09 -9.86 6.28
CA LEU A 69 -3.53 -8.77 7.05
C LEU A 69 -2.51 -9.35 8.03
N ILE A 70 -1.30 -8.78 8.04
CA ILE A 70 -0.25 -9.13 8.99
C ILE A 70 -0.24 -8.03 10.06
N GLN A 71 -0.55 -8.38 11.30
CA GLN A 71 -0.33 -7.48 12.44
C GLN A 71 1.09 -7.70 12.95
N VAL A 72 1.82 -6.60 13.09
CA VAL A 72 3.20 -6.60 13.56
C VAL A 72 3.23 -5.86 14.89
N GLY A 73 3.53 -6.56 15.99
CA GLY A 73 3.47 -6.02 17.36
C GLY A 73 2.14 -6.26 18.08
N ASN A 74 2.19 -6.22 19.42
CA ASN A 74 1.04 -6.18 20.34
C ASN A 74 0.68 -4.74 20.68
#